data_AF-A0A849GXR0-F1
#
_entry.id   AF-A0A849GXR0-F1
#
_cell.length_a   1.000
_cell.length_b   1.000
_cell.length_c   1.000
_cell.angle_alpha   90.00
_cell.angle_beta   90.00
_cell.angle_gamma   90.00
#
_symmetry.space_group_name_H-M   'P 1'
#
loop_
_entity.id
_entity.type
_entity.pdbx_description
1 polymer ?
#
loop_
_entity_poly.entity_id
_entity_poly.type
_entity_poly.pdbx_seq_one_letter_code
_entity_poly.pdbx_strand_id
1 'polypeptide(L)'
;MRIAQEMDGFEEVINPLGGGGSGFPWLAILRPDRSIVIDSKDPEEGNIGSPITEWEIDHWNVMMRASVTRITEEEIAHMAKTLAEDRKGD
;
A
#
# COMPACT_ATOMS: atom_id res chain seq x y z
N MET A 1 15.38 11.06 1.46
CA MET A 1 14.11 11.32 0.76
C MET A 1 13.59 12.70 1.18
N ARG A 2 14.05 13.76 0.51
CA ARG A 2 13.75 15.16 0.91
C ARG A 2 12.41 15.66 0.34
N ILE A 3 12.08 15.18 -0.87
CA ILE A 3 10.87 15.58 -1.61
C ILE A 3 9.58 15.16 -0.88
N ALA A 4 9.52 13.98 -0.26
CA ALA A 4 8.33 13.53 0.47
C ALA A 4 8.07 14.34 1.75
N GLN A 5 9.13 14.75 2.46
CA GLN A 5 9.03 15.58 3.67
C GLN A 5 8.58 17.02 3.41
N GLU A 6 8.66 17.47 2.15
CA GLU A 6 8.19 18.79 1.71
C GLU A 6 6.71 18.80 1.33
N MET A 7 6.02 17.65 1.36
CA MET A 7 4.58 17.56 1.11
C MET A 7 3.78 18.12 2.30
N ASP A 8 2.82 19.00 2.01
CA ASP A 8 1.87 19.48 3.02
C ASP A 8 1.07 18.31 3.63
N GLY A 9 1.05 18.21 4.96
CA GLY A 9 0.41 17.11 5.68
C GLY A 9 1.27 15.84 5.84
N PHE A 10 2.56 15.87 5.49
CA PHE A 10 3.44 14.70 5.53
C PHE A 10 3.49 14.03 6.92
N GLU A 11 3.69 14.83 7.97
CA GLU A 11 3.82 14.34 9.34
C GLU A 11 2.53 13.68 9.84
N GLU A 12 1.38 14.26 9.48
CA GLU A 12 0.06 13.72 9.82
C GLU A 12 -0.20 12.37 9.16
N VAL A 13 0.40 12.12 7.98
CA VAL A 13 0.28 10.85 7.26
C VAL A 13 1.31 9.83 7.73
N ILE A 14 2.58 10.21 7.94
CA ILE A 14 3.66 9.23 8.21
C ILE A 14 3.73 8.77 9.66
N ASN A 15 3.30 9.59 10.62
CA ASN A 15 3.41 9.25 12.04
C ASN A 15 2.51 8.07 12.45
N PRO A 16 1.23 7.98 12.00
CA PRO A 16 0.42 6.77 12.19
C PRO A 16 1.07 5.53 11.55
N LEU A 17 1.79 5.74 10.45
CA LEU A 17 2.55 4.74 9.71
C LEU A 17 3.93 4.45 10.32
N GLY A 18 4.21 4.80 11.58
CA GLY A 18 5.47 4.43 12.24
C GLY A 18 6.72 5.18 11.76
N GLY A 19 6.56 6.37 11.15
CA GLY A 19 7.64 7.35 11.00
C GLY A 19 8.76 6.96 10.02
N GLY A 20 8.51 6.04 9.08
CA GLY A 20 9.47 5.68 8.02
C GLY A 20 10.59 4.72 8.44
N GLY A 21 10.52 4.13 9.64
CA GLY A 21 11.53 3.19 10.15
C GLY A 21 11.41 1.75 9.64
N SER A 22 10.30 1.38 8.97
CA SER A 22 9.96 -0.03 8.68
C SER A 22 10.18 -0.46 7.23
N GLY A 23 11.11 0.19 6.51
CA GLY A 23 11.37 -0.09 5.09
C GLY A 23 10.40 0.65 4.16
N PHE A 24 10.88 0.99 2.97
CA PHE A 24 10.13 1.69 1.92
C PHE A 24 9.83 0.74 0.76
N PRO A 25 8.70 0.89 0.03
CA PRO A 25 7.74 2.01 0.12
C PRO A 25 6.70 1.87 1.24
N TRP A 26 6.08 2.99 1.63
CA TRP A 26 4.84 3.02 2.42
C TRP A 26 3.71 3.47 1.51
N LEU A 27 2.58 2.78 1.56
CA LEU A 27 1.44 3.06 0.70
C LEU A 27 0.24 3.37 1.58
N ALA A 28 -0.42 4.49 1.32
CA ALA A 28 -1.67 4.84 1.96
C ALA A 28 -2.61 5.42 0.89
N ILE A 29 -3.87 5.01 0.94
CA ILE A 29 -4.91 5.53 0.06
C ILE A 29 -5.77 6.46 0.90
N LEU A 30 -5.83 7.72 0.48
CA LEU A 30 -6.46 8.80 1.24
C LEU A 30 -7.78 9.23 0.61
N ARG A 31 -8.69 9.73 1.43
CA ARG A 31 -9.82 10.56 0.97
C ARG A 31 -9.34 11.98 0.64
N PRO A 32 -10.16 12.80 -0.05
CA PRO A 32 -9.82 14.20 -0.32
C PRO A 32 -9.54 15.05 0.93
N ASP A 33 -10.07 14.67 2.09
CA ASP A 33 -9.85 15.33 3.38
C ASP A 33 -8.58 14.86 4.11
N ARG A 34 -7.74 14.05 3.46
CA ARG A 34 -6.49 13.46 3.98
C ARG A 34 -6.69 12.35 5.01
N SER A 35 -7.93 11.93 5.29
CA SER A 35 -8.18 10.75 6.12
C SER A 35 -7.72 9.47 5.40
N ILE A 36 -7.10 8.54 6.14
CA ILE A 36 -6.66 7.25 5.62
C ILE A 36 -7.90 6.37 5.38
N VAL A 37 -8.01 5.81 4.17
CA VAL A 37 -8.99 4.77 3.83
C VAL A 37 -8.42 3.40 4.22
N ILE A 38 -7.19 3.13 3.77
CA ILE A 38 -6.42 1.92 4.04
C ILE A 38 -4.94 2.19 3.74
N ASP A 39 -4.05 1.42 4.36
CA ASP A 39 -2.61 1.52 4.17
C ASP A 39 -1.93 0.14 4.09
N SER A 40 -0.63 0.15 3.76
CA SER A 40 0.19 -1.04 3.57
C SER A 40 0.65 -1.69 4.87
N LYS A 41 0.23 -1.19 6.04
CA LYS A 41 0.67 -1.72 7.34
C LYS A 41 -0.37 -2.67 7.89
N ASP A 42 -0.04 -3.95 7.85
CA ASP A 42 -0.73 -4.94 8.66
C ASP A 42 -0.32 -4.78 10.14
N PRO A 43 -1.26 -4.81 11.10
CA PRO A 43 -0.96 -4.67 12.52
C PRO A 43 -0.15 -5.83 13.11
N GLU A 44 -0.20 -7.02 12.51
CA GLU A 44 0.49 -8.23 12.96
C GLU A 44 1.78 -8.49 12.17
N GLU A 45 1.74 -8.33 10.84
CA GLU A 45 2.83 -8.69 9.93
C GLU A 45 3.68 -7.49 9.46
N GLY A 46 3.22 -6.26 9.66
CA GLY A 46 3.96 -5.03 9.35
C GLY A 46 3.71 -4.48 7.95
N ASN A 47 4.66 -3.70 7.42
CA ASN A 47 4.48 -2.99 6.15
C ASN A 47 4.77 -3.91 4.95
N ILE A 48 3.79 -4.08 4.05
CA ILE A 48 3.92 -4.92 2.85
C ILE A 48 4.86 -4.33 1.80
N GLY A 49 5.20 -3.04 1.89
CA GLY A 49 6.14 -2.42 0.99
C GLY A 49 5.81 -2.62 -0.49
N SER A 50 6.69 -3.35 -1.19
CA SER A 50 6.42 -3.87 -2.52
C SER A 50 5.95 -5.32 -2.36
N PRO A 51 4.66 -5.64 -2.62
CA PRO A 51 4.12 -6.95 -2.30
C PRO A 51 4.81 -8.05 -3.11
N ILE A 52 5.37 -9.08 -2.45
CA ILE A 52 6.10 -10.19 -3.09
C ILE A 52 5.59 -11.56 -2.63
N THR A 53 5.31 -11.68 -1.33
CA THR A 53 4.80 -12.89 -0.69
C THR A 53 3.27 -12.99 -0.78
N GLU A 54 2.73 -14.18 -0.50
CA GLU A 54 1.28 -14.44 -0.62
C GLU A 54 0.45 -13.53 0.30
N TRP A 55 0.87 -13.37 1.56
CA TRP A 55 0.17 -12.51 2.51
C TRP A 55 0.25 -11.01 2.14
N GLU A 56 1.40 -10.55 1.62
CA GLU A 56 1.56 -9.17 1.15
C GLU A 56 0.62 -8.88 -0.03
N ILE A 57 0.50 -9.84 -0.96
CA ILE A 57 -0.41 -9.76 -2.11
C ILE A 57 -1.87 -9.77 -1.65
N ASP A 58 -2.22 -10.58 -0.65
CA ASP A 58 -3.56 -10.61 -0.08
C ASP A 58 -3.93 -9.28 0.57
N HIS A 59 -3.01 -8.70 1.37
CA HIS A 59 -3.21 -7.37 1.96
C HIS A 59 -3.35 -6.29 0.88
N TRP A 60 -2.50 -6.32 -0.16
CA TRP A 60 -2.63 -5.43 -1.31
C TRP A 60 -4.00 -5.53 -1.99
N ASN A 61 -4.53 -6.74 -2.17
CA ASN A 61 -5.86 -6.93 -2.76
C ASN A 61 -6.96 -6.35 -1.87
N VAL A 62 -6.84 -6.46 -0.55
CA VAL A 62 -7.75 -5.79 0.40
C VAL A 62 -7.65 -4.27 0.26
N MET A 63 -6.43 -3.72 0.13
CA MET A 63 -6.21 -2.29 -0.13
C MET A 63 -6.93 -1.82 -1.40
N MET A 64 -6.82 -2.59 -2.48
CA MET A 64 -7.47 -2.26 -3.76
C MET A 64 -8.99 -2.33 -3.67
N ARG A 65 -9.56 -3.35 -3.03
CA ARG A 65 -11.01 -3.43 -2.82
C ARG A 65 -11.55 -2.28 -1.95
N ALA A 66 -10.80 -1.88 -0.92
CA ALA A 66 -11.22 -0.81 -0.02
C ALA A 66 -11.17 0.59 -0.66
N SER A 67 -10.32 0.78 -1.68
CA SER A 67 -10.00 2.10 -2.23
C SER A 67 -10.80 2.51 -3.46
N VAL A 68 -11.46 1.59 -4.15
CA VAL A 68 -12.16 1.91 -5.41
C VAL A 68 -13.53 1.25 -5.49
N THR A 69 -14.55 2.07 -5.78
CA THR A 69 -15.90 1.60 -6.12
C THR A 69 -16.03 1.11 -7.58
N ARG A 70 -14.99 1.32 -8.42
CA ARG A 70 -15.04 1.10 -9.88
C ARG A 70 -13.96 0.17 -10.43
N ILE A 71 -13.07 -0.37 -9.58
CA ILE A 71 -12.16 -1.42 -10.03
C ILE A 71 -12.91 -2.75 -9.99
N THR A 72 -12.81 -3.51 -11.06
CA THR A 72 -13.47 -4.81 -11.17
C THR A 72 -12.62 -5.89 -10.49
N GLU A 73 -13.25 -6.98 -10.06
CA GLU A 73 -12.51 -8.14 -9.52
C GLU A 73 -11.55 -8.75 -10.56
N GLU A 74 -11.86 -8.62 -11.86
CA GLU A 74 -10.97 -9.05 -12.95
C GLU A 74 -9.70 -8.21 -13.01
N GLU A 75 -9.81 -6.89 -12.84
CA GLU A 75 -8.65 -5.99 -12.78
C GLU A 75 -7.80 -6.23 -11.53
N ILE A 76 -8.44 -6.49 -10.37
CA ILE A 76 -7.73 -6.88 -9.14
C ILE A 76 -6.96 -8.18 -9.36
N ALA A 77 -7.61 -9.20 -9.93
CA ALA A 77 -6.98 -10.48 -10.21
C ALA A 77 -5.84 -10.36 -11.24
N HIS A 78 -5.99 -9.49 -12.25
CA HIS A 78 -4.93 -9.22 -13.21
C HIS A 78 -3.69 -8.62 -12.55
N MET A 79 -3.86 -7.60 -11.70
CA MET A 79 -2.75 -6.99 -10.96
C MET A 79 -2.05 -7.99 -10.02
N ALA A 80 -2.83 -8.78 -9.27
CA ALA A 80 -2.29 -9.81 -8.38
C ALA A 80 -1.47 -10.84 -9.15
N LYS A 81 -1.95 -11.26 -10.33
CA LYS A 81 -1.23 -12.17 -11.21
C LYS A 81 0.08 -11.56 -11.71
N THR A 82 0.07 -10.31 -12.18
CA THR A 82 1.28 -9.62 -12.66
C THR A 82 2.33 -9.51 -11.57
N LEU A 83 1.95 -9.10 -10.36
CA LEU A 83 2.85 -9.04 -9.20
C LEU A 83 3.47 -10.41 -8.88
N ALA A 84 2.67 -11.48 -8.94
CA ALA A 84 3.16 -12.84 -8.73
C ALA A 84 4.01 -13.40 -9.89
N GLU A 85 3.84 -12.90 -11.12
CA GLU A 85 4.61 -13.30 -12.30
C GLU A 85 5.97 -12.60 -12.38
N ASP A 86 6.06 -11.34 -11.95
CA ASP A 86 7.34 -10.62 -11.80
C ASP A 86 8.30 -11.39 -10.87
N ARG A 87 7.78 -12.18 -9.92
CA ARG A 87 8.53 -13.14 -9.08
C ARG A 87 9.39 -14.14 -9.86
N LYS A 88 9.06 -14.44 -11.12
CA LYS A 88 9.76 -15.46 -11.93
C LYS A 88 10.88 -14.88 -12.79
N GLY A 89 11.03 -13.55 -12.80
CA GLY A 89 12.01 -12.84 -13.62
C GLY A 89 13.35 -12.55 -12.94
N ASP A 90 13.44 -12.72 -11.62
CA ASP A 90 14.64 -12.49 -10.80
C ASP A 90 15.35 -13.80 -10.37
#